data_AF-A0A9E1LIY2-F1
#
_entry.id   AF-A0A9E1LIY2-F1
#
_cell.length_a   1.000
_cell.length_b   1.000
_cell.length_c   1.000
_cell.angle_alpha   90.00
_cell.angle_beta   90.00
_cell.angle_gamma   90.00
#
_symmetry.space_group_name_H-M   'P 1'
#
loop_
_entity.id
_entity.type
_entity.pdbx_description
1 polymer ?
#
loop_
_entity_poly.entity_id
_entity_poly.type
_entity_poly.pdbx_seq_one_letter_code
_entity_poly.pdbx_strand_id
1 'polypeptide(L)' 'QRPVAVNGQVEIRPMMYLALSYDHRLIDGKEAVQFLVTIKQLIEDPAKILLEI' A
#
# COMPACT_ATOMS: atom_id res chain seq x y z
N GLN A 1 -12.63 -10.18 -6.59
CA GLN A 1 -13.13 -9.21 -5.59
C GLN A 1 -13.03 -9.83 -4.20
N ARG A 2 -12.81 -9.05 -3.14
CA ARG A 2 -12.68 -9.55 -1.76
C ARG A 2 -13.51 -8.72 -0.78
N PRO A 3 -14.11 -9.34 0.25
CA PRO A 3 -14.75 -8.62 1.34
C PRO A 3 -13.67 -7.93 2.20
N VAL A 4 -13.85 -6.64 2.46
CA VAL A 4 -12.97 -5.83 3.30
C VAL A 4 -13.80 -4.99 4.27
N ALA A 5 -13.26 -4.75 5.47
CA ALA A 5 -13.89 -3.88 6.44
C ALA A 5 -13.57 -2.41 6.10
N VAL A 6 -14.60 -1.61 5.86
CA VAL A 6 -14.50 -0.16 5.63
C VAL A 6 -15.49 0.53 6.54
N ASN A 7 -15.00 1.46 7.39
CA ASN A 7 -15.84 2.22 8.32
C ASN A 7 -16.80 1.35 9.17
N GLY A 8 -16.36 0.16 9.57
CA GLY A 8 -17.15 -0.78 10.38
C GLY A 8 -18.15 -1.64 9.60
N GLN A 9 -18.21 -1.55 8.27
CA GLN A 9 -19.05 -2.38 7.40
C GLN A 9 -18.21 -3.27 6.49
N VAL A 10 -18.79 -4.40 6.05
CA VAL A 10 -18.13 -5.28 5.09
C VAL A 10 -18.53 -4.89 3.68
N GLU A 11 -17.58 -4.39 2.90
CA GLU A 11 -17.75 -4.02 1.49
C GLU A 11 -16.95 -4.96 0.58
N ILE A 12 -17.47 -5.26 -0.61
CA ILE A 12 -16.73 -6.01 -1.62
C ILE A 12 -15.91 -5.03 -2.45
N ARG A 13 -14.58 -5.18 -2.47
CA ARG A 13 -13.67 -4.32 -3.26
C ARG A 13 -12.73 -5.13 -4.16
N PRO A 14 -12.26 -4.56 -5.29
CA PRO A 14 -11.14 -5.11 -6.02
C PRO A 14 -9.86 -4.95 -5.20
N MET A 15 -9.22 -6.07 -4.85
CA MET A 15 -8.00 -6.10 -4.03
C MET A 15 -6.86 -6.71 -4.83
N MET A 16 -5.67 -6.14 -4.69
CA MET A 16 -4.43 -6.62 -5.29
C MET A 16 -3.38 -6.83 -4.20
N TYR A 17 -2.60 -7.90 -4.29
CA TYR A 17 -1.44 -8.11 -3.42
C TYR A 17 -0.19 -7.51 -4.06
N LEU A 18 0.60 -6.80 -3.27
CA LEU A 18 1.91 -6.32 -3.65
C LEU A 18 2.97 -7.06 -2.82
N ALA A 19 4.06 -7.45 -3.47
CA ALA A 19 5.20 -8.06 -2.82
C ALA A 19 6.45 -7.25 -3.17
N LEU A 20 7.27 -6.96 -2.17
CA LEU A 20 8.55 -6.27 -2.32
C LEU A 20 9.66 -7.19 -1.82
N SER A 21 10.57 -7.55 -2.72
CA SER A 21 11.84 -8.18 -2.35
C SER A 21 12.91 -7.10 -2.30
N TYR A 22 13.69 -7.07 -1.22
CA TYR A 22 14.74 -6.08 -1.00
C TYR A 22 15.99 -6.74 -0.41
N ASP A 23 17.15 -6.10 -0.62
CA ASP A 23 18.41 -6.57 -0.05
C ASP A 23 18.54 -6.10 1.41
N HIS A 24 18.33 -7.02 2.34
CA HIS A 24 18.42 -6.77 3.78
C HIS A 24 19.79 -6.30 4.27
N ARG A 25 20.84 -6.47 3.47
CA ARG A 25 22.18 -5.96 3.83
C ARG A 25 22.28 -4.45 3.65
N LEU A 26 21.41 -3.88 2.81
CA LEU A 26 21.42 -2.47 2.44
C LEU A 26 20.20 -1.72 2.96
N ILE A 27 19.02 -2.35 2.95
CA ILE A 27 17.75 -1.71 3.29
C ILE A 27 17.19 -2.35 4.56
N ASP A 28 16.85 -1.52 5.54
CA ASP A 28 16.19 -1.99 6.76
C ASP A 28 14.73 -2.36 6.49
N GLY A 29 14.21 -3.31 7.27
CA GLY A 29 12.83 -3.76 7.14
C GLY A 29 11.81 -2.64 7.35
N LYS A 30 12.12 -1.66 8.22
CA LYS A 30 11.26 -0.48 8.40
C LYS A 30 11.16 0.34 7.12
N GLU A 31 12.28 0.61 6.45
CA GLU A 31 12.32 1.41 5.22
C GLU A 31 11.58 0.70 4.08
N ALA A 32 11.79 -0.61 3.93
CA ALA A 32 11.09 -1.41 2.92
C ALA A 32 9.57 -1.42 3.15
N VAL A 33 9.12 -1.57 4.41
CA VAL A 33 7.69 -1.53 4.75
C VAL A 33 7.11 -0.13 4.50
N GLN A 34 7.82 0.93 4.91
CA GLN A 34 7.38 2.30 4.67
C GLN A 34 7.24 2.57 3.17
N PHE A 35 8.21 2.18 2.36
CA PHE A 35 8.14 2.30 0.91
C PHE A 35 6.91 1.59 0.34
N LEU A 36 6.66 0.33 0.74
CA LEU A 36 5.52 -0.43 0.25
C LEU A 36 4.18 0.21 0.67
N VAL A 37 4.09 0.78 1.87
CA VAL A 37 2.92 1.53 2.34
C VAL A 37 2.71 2.80 1.52
N THR A 38 3.77 3.54 1.20
CA THR A 38 3.70 4.72 0.33
C THR A 38 3.16 4.34 -1.05
N ILE A 39 3.72 3.30 -1.68
CA ILE A 39 3.22 2.81 -2.98
C ILE A 39 1.74 2.43 -2.91
N LYS A 40 1.34 1.69 -1.86
CA LYS A 40 -0.07 1.33 -1.64
C LYS A 40 -0.97 2.57 -1.58
N GLN A 41 -0.56 3.61 -0.85
CA GLN A 41 -1.34 4.85 -0.72
C GLN A 41 -1.45 5.62 -2.03
N LEU A 42 -0.38 5.70 -2.82
CA LEU A 42 -0.40 6.39 -4.12
C LEU A 42 -1.26 5.66 -5.15
N ILE A 43 -1.34 4.33 -5.10
CA ILE A 43 -2.22 3.53 -5.97
C ILE A 43 -3.68 3.66 -5.53
N GLU A 44 -3.95 3.70 -4.23
CA GLU A 44 -5.31 3.86 -3.70
C GLU A 44 -5.86 5.29 -3.89
N ASP A 45 -4.99 6.30 -3.88
CA ASP A 45 -5.33 7.71 -4.07
C ASP A 45 -4.28 8.43 -4.95
N PRO A 46 -4.44 8.38 -6.28
CA PRO A 46 -3.50 8.99 -7.22
C PRO A 46 -3.37 10.51 -7.10
N ALA A 47 -4.33 11.20 -6.48
CA ALA A 47 -4.25 12.66 -6.29
C ALA A 47 -3.06 13.06 -5.41
N LYS A 48 -2.60 12.17 -4.53
CA LYS A 48 -1.40 12.38 -3.70
C LYS A 48 -0.12 12.56 -4.52
N ILE A 49 -0.04 11.89 -5.67
CA ILE A 49 1.09 12.05 -6.60
C ILE A 49 1.14 13.49 -7.12
N LEU A 50 -0.02 14.06 -7.47
CA LEU A 50 -0.14 15.43 -7.96
C LEU A 50 0.14 16.47 -6.88
N LEU A 51 -0.24 16.17 -5.64
CA LEU A 51 -0.11 17.07 -4.51
C LEU A 51 1.26 16.98 -3.82
N GLU A 52 2.12 16.04 -4.21
CA GLU A 52 3.44 15.76 -3.61
C GLU A 52 3.39 15.59 -2.07
N ILE A 53 2.33 14.95 -1.56
CA ILE A 53 2.10 14.68 -0.12
C ILE A 53 2.00 13.19 0.22
#